data_AF-A0A178ZRJ8-F1
#
_entry.id   AF-A0A178ZRJ8-F1
#
_cell.length_a   1.000
_cell.length_b   1.000
_cell.length_c   1.000
_cell.angle_alpha   90.00
_cell.angle_beta   90.00
_cell.angle_gamma   90.00
#
_symmetry.space_group_name_H-M   'P 1'
#
loop_
_entity.id
_entity.type
_entity.pdbx_description
1 polymer ?
#
loop_
_entity_poly.entity_id
_entity_poly.type
_entity_poly.pdbx_seq_one_letter_code
_entity_poly.pdbx_strand_id
1 'polypeptide(L)'
;MGDSSSPDQPQGSHHSHYRLRVTAGPSYDSATHKTVPVNSSETLTFETPSIILSVCVRIRHFTGFPPSSPITAEKYFSSDLHKSDQYSISFSFVPKQDIPGEELVFGNDFDRPIRDRLPPGFNQAFRIVKWWIDPGLDGDVYADRPYLYGPALSSWNILRICDEVIPKDQLPPPAPLSDDENNEEDEQKFEEDEQKFEEDEQKFEEDEQKFEEDEQKFEEDEQKFEEDEKHAWKIPEEHARNFHDAIVEEGGEGTGLTLRSEANIPADPPGRQKHFLNRSNLSSFIFERGRLYQSDFGNPYLDFNDFSLKLPGFTLNVIQYVDSKTHELRYTLKNKRSGEVYGVVVFTLLFGEELRQAAREYGSDNQDRVEGDEGHDHDREREDIPSDEDDID
;
A
#
# COMPACT_ATOMS: atom_id res chain seq x y z
N MET A 1 -33.92 -7.56 47.63
CA MET A 1 -33.72 -8.50 46.52
C MET A 1 -33.25 -7.63 45.36
N GLY A 2 -31.97 -7.71 45.02
CA GLY A 2 -31.40 -6.95 43.91
C GLY A 2 -31.52 -7.79 42.65
N ASP A 3 -31.94 -7.17 41.56
CA ASP A 3 -32.04 -7.81 40.26
C ASP A 3 -30.63 -7.95 39.66
N SER A 4 -30.28 -9.15 39.21
CA SER A 4 -28.92 -9.47 38.72
C SER A 4 -28.91 -9.45 37.20
N SER A 5 -28.62 -8.29 36.61
CA SER A 5 -28.34 -8.17 35.18
C SER A 5 -27.02 -8.89 34.84
N SER A 6 -27.12 -10.03 34.17
CA SER A 6 -25.97 -10.80 33.68
C SER A 6 -25.18 -10.02 32.62
N PRO A 7 -23.85 -9.95 32.72
CA PRO A 7 -23.00 -9.36 31.69
C PRO A 7 -22.54 -10.46 30.70
N ASP A 8 -23.45 -10.92 29.85
CA ASP A 8 -23.12 -11.72 28.65
C ASP A 8 -24.32 -11.72 27.69
N GLN A 9 -24.35 -10.71 26.80
CA GLN A 9 -24.93 -10.86 25.48
C GLN A 9 -23.81 -10.57 24.48
N PRO A 10 -23.52 -11.47 23.52
CA PRO A 10 -22.61 -11.13 22.44
C PRO A 10 -23.24 -10.00 21.62
N GLN A 11 -22.52 -8.89 21.46
CA GLN A 11 -22.87 -7.92 20.43
C GLN A 11 -22.83 -8.63 19.08
N GLY A 12 -23.82 -8.38 18.23
CA GLY A 12 -24.03 -9.14 16.98
C GLY A 12 -22.78 -9.14 16.10
N SER A 13 -22.49 -10.27 15.46
CA SER A 13 -21.31 -10.40 14.60
C SER A 13 -21.47 -9.51 13.36
N HIS A 14 -20.80 -8.36 13.33
CA HIS A 14 -20.84 -7.42 12.20
C HIS A 14 -20.38 -8.04 10.84
N HIS A 15 -19.79 -9.23 10.84
CA HIS A 15 -19.36 -10.01 9.67
C HIS A 15 -20.49 -10.32 8.64
N SER A 16 -21.77 -10.21 9.01
CA SER A 16 -22.89 -10.32 8.07
C SER A 16 -23.08 -9.07 7.21
N HIS A 17 -22.65 -7.90 7.69
CA HIS A 17 -22.88 -6.60 7.05
C HIS A 17 -21.60 -6.00 6.44
N TYR A 18 -20.43 -6.41 6.94
CA TYR A 18 -19.14 -5.85 6.56
C TYR A 18 -18.10 -6.96 6.31
N ARG A 19 -17.40 -6.90 5.17
CA ARG A 19 -16.23 -7.76 4.91
C ARG A 19 -15.09 -6.97 4.27
N LEU A 20 -13.88 -7.31 4.67
CA LEU A 20 -12.67 -6.64 4.20
C LEU A 20 -12.20 -7.20 2.86
N ARG A 21 -11.78 -6.34 1.93
CA ARG A 21 -10.99 -6.72 0.75
C ARG A 21 -9.67 -5.96 0.80
N VAL A 22 -8.56 -6.65 0.54
CA VAL A 22 -7.23 -6.05 0.50
C VAL A 22 -6.69 -6.11 -0.92
N THR A 23 -6.27 -4.97 -1.46
CA THR A 23 -5.64 -4.87 -2.78
C THR A 23 -4.31 -4.14 -2.69
N ALA A 24 -3.39 -4.40 -3.63
CA ALA A 24 -2.15 -3.64 -3.72
C ALA A 24 -1.67 -3.51 -5.17
N GLY A 25 -0.95 -2.42 -5.45
CA GLY A 25 -0.40 -2.13 -6.77
C GLY A 25 0.70 -1.05 -6.75
N PRO A 26 1.28 -0.74 -7.91
CA PRO A 26 2.43 0.17 -8.04
C PRO A 26 2.05 1.66 -8.05
N SER A 27 0.77 2.01 -8.03
CA SER A 27 0.30 3.39 -8.19
C SER A 27 -0.96 3.65 -7.35
N TYR A 28 -1.48 4.89 -7.37
CA TYR A 28 -2.78 5.21 -6.75
C TYR A 28 -3.98 4.76 -7.60
N ASP A 29 -3.79 4.34 -8.85
CA ASP A 29 -4.88 3.84 -9.70
C ASP A 29 -5.25 2.41 -9.31
N SER A 30 -6.46 2.25 -8.76
CA SER A 30 -7.00 0.96 -8.33
C SER A 30 -7.18 -0.05 -9.47
N ALA A 31 -7.25 0.39 -10.73
CA ALA A 31 -7.23 -0.51 -11.89
C ALA A 31 -5.89 -1.24 -12.06
N THR A 32 -4.79 -0.69 -11.50
CA THR A 32 -3.46 -1.34 -11.48
C THR A 32 -3.29 -2.33 -10.32
N HIS A 33 -4.24 -2.39 -9.38
CA HIS A 33 -4.13 -3.22 -8.19
C HIS A 33 -4.52 -4.67 -8.44
N LYS A 34 -3.93 -5.57 -7.65
CA LYS A 34 -4.29 -6.99 -7.55
C LYS A 34 -4.76 -7.30 -6.13
N THR A 35 -5.66 -8.28 -5.98
CA THR A 35 -6.06 -8.79 -4.66
C THR A 35 -4.84 -9.34 -3.93
N VAL A 36 -4.65 -8.94 -2.67
CA VAL A 36 -3.56 -9.45 -1.83
C VAL A 36 -3.98 -10.81 -1.25
N PRO A 37 -3.14 -11.85 -1.31
CA PRO A 37 -3.45 -13.17 -0.77
C PRO A 37 -3.32 -13.19 0.76
N VAL A 38 -4.23 -12.50 1.48
CA VAL A 38 -4.18 -12.30 2.93
C VAL A 38 -4.00 -13.63 3.68
N ASN A 39 -3.04 -13.66 4.62
CA ASN A 39 -2.65 -14.83 5.42
C ASN A 39 -2.19 -16.09 4.63
N SER A 40 -2.06 -16.02 3.31
CA SER A 40 -1.57 -17.14 2.48
C SER A 40 -0.07 -17.38 2.69
N SER A 41 0.49 -18.40 2.03
CA SER A 41 1.94 -18.49 1.79
C SER A 41 2.36 -17.82 0.48
N GLU A 42 1.40 -17.54 -0.41
CA GLU A 42 1.63 -16.80 -1.65
C GLU A 42 2.01 -15.34 -1.36
N THR A 43 2.96 -14.80 -2.12
CA THR A 43 3.44 -13.42 -2.00
C THR A 43 3.06 -12.65 -3.26
N LEU A 44 2.39 -11.50 -3.11
CA LEU A 44 2.10 -10.63 -4.24
C LEU A 44 3.33 -9.79 -4.57
N THR A 45 3.86 -9.93 -5.78
CA THR A 45 5.01 -9.15 -6.27
C THR A 45 4.62 -8.36 -7.52
N PHE A 46 5.10 -7.12 -7.60
CA PHE A 46 5.06 -6.29 -8.80
C PHE A 46 6.37 -5.51 -8.98
N GLU A 47 6.58 -5.03 -10.19
CA GLU A 47 7.83 -4.40 -10.62
C GLU A 47 7.52 -3.08 -11.33
N THR A 48 8.34 -2.08 -11.07
CA THR A 48 8.31 -0.75 -11.70
C THR A 48 9.70 -0.41 -12.26
N PRO A 49 9.88 0.72 -12.97
CA PRO A 49 11.21 1.18 -13.38
C PRO A 49 12.18 1.42 -12.21
N SER A 50 11.68 1.71 -11.01
CA SER A 50 12.51 2.11 -9.86
C SER A 50 12.58 1.10 -8.72
N ILE A 51 11.66 0.12 -8.63
CA ILE A 51 11.63 -0.88 -7.56
C ILE A 51 11.03 -2.20 -8.02
N ILE A 52 11.51 -3.30 -7.45
CA ILE A 52 10.78 -4.57 -7.40
C ILE A 52 10.23 -4.70 -5.98
N LEU A 53 8.92 -4.87 -5.83
CA LEU A 53 8.24 -4.84 -4.54
C LEU A 53 7.35 -6.06 -4.34
N SER A 54 7.60 -6.80 -3.27
CA SER A 54 6.77 -7.88 -2.75
C SER A 54 6.03 -7.41 -1.50
N VAL A 55 4.73 -7.64 -1.44
CA VAL A 55 3.82 -7.24 -0.35
C VAL A 55 3.20 -8.47 0.29
N CYS A 56 3.25 -8.52 1.62
CA CYS A 56 2.54 -9.51 2.44
C CYS A 56 1.59 -8.79 3.39
N VAL A 57 0.35 -9.28 3.52
CA VAL A 57 -0.63 -8.76 4.48
C VAL A 57 -1.16 -9.92 5.31
N ARG A 58 -1.05 -9.79 6.64
CA ARG A 58 -1.54 -10.78 7.61
C ARG A 58 -2.56 -10.09 8.50
N ILE A 59 -3.70 -10.72 8.73
CA ILE A 59 -4.79 -10.15 9.54
C ILE A 59 -5.30 -11.24 10.48
N ARG A 60 -5.38 -10.96 11.77
CA ARG A 60 -5.87 -11.90 12.78
C ARG A 60 -7.39 -12.06 12.62
N HIS A 61 -7.87 -13.30 12.63
CA HIS A 61 -9.29 -13.65 12.46
C HIS A 61 -9.94 -13.15 11.15
N PHE A 62 -9.18 -13.04 10.06
CA PHE A 62 -9.65 -12.58 8.76
C PHE A 62 -10.93 -13.27 8.30
N THR A 63 -11.97 -12.46 8.04
CA THR A 63 -13.30 -12.86 7.55
C THR A 63 -13.65 -12.24 6.20
N GLY A 64 -12.64 -11.71 5.51
CA GLY A 64 -12.77 -10.96 4.26
C GLY A 64 -12.72 -11.80 2.97
N PHE A 65 -12.42 -11.14 1.86
CA PHE A 65 -12.26 -11.74 0.53
C PHE A 65 -10.78 -11.86 0.13
N PRO A 66 -10.37 -12.97 -0.53
CA PRO A 66 -11.18 -14.13 -0.90
C PRO A 66 -11.55 -15.00 0.32
N PRO A 67 -12.72 -15.68 0.34
CA PRO A 67 -13.16 -16.48 1.49
C PRO A 67 -12.30 -17.75 1.71
N SER A 68 -11.44 -18.09 0.76
CA SER A 68 -10.44 -19.16 0.86
C SER A 68 -9.15 -18.76 1.58
N SER A 69 -8.96 -17.47 1.89
CA SER A 69 -7.81 -17.01 2.68
C SER A 69 -7.80 -17.65 4.07
N PRO A 70 -6.64 -18.04 4.62
CA PRO A 70 -6.56 -18.54 5.99
C PRO A 70 -7.05 -17.49 7.00
N ILE A 71 -7.79 -17.93 8.02
CA ILE A 71 -8.37 -17.05 9.05
C ILE A 71 -7.28 -16.31 9.85
N THR A 72 -6.19 -17.00 10.20
CA THR A 72 -5.07 -16.41 10.94
C THR A 72 -3.76 -17.05 10.45
N ALA A 73 -2.74 -16.23 10.18
CA ALA A 73 -1.38 -16.69 9.95
C ALA A 73 -0.70 -17.12 11.28
N GLU A 74 -1.07 -18.29 11.81
CA GLU A 74 -0.67 -18.75 13.16
C GLU A 74 0.84 -18.69 13.44
N LYS A 75 1.68 -19.09 12.47
CA LYS A 75 3.15 -19.03 12.60
C LYS A 75 3.64 -17.61 12.92
N TYR A 76 3.01 -16.61 12.33
CA TYR A 76 3.34 -15.20 12.53
C TYR A 76 2.76 -14.69 13.84
N PHE A 77 1.44 -14.81 14.02
CA PHE A 77 0.70 -14.22 15.14
C PHE A 77 0.89 -14.92 16.50
N SER A 78 1.58 -16.07 16.55
CA SER A 78 2.04 -16.72 17.77
C SER A 78 3.51 -16.43 18.12
N SER A 79 4.27 -15.78 17.23
CA SER A 79 5.66 -15.41 17.49
C SER A 79 5.79 -14.35 18.57
N ASP A 80 6.91 -14.36 19.31
CA ASP A 80 7.15 -13.39 20.38
C ASP A 80 7.20 -11.93 19.90
N LEU A 81 7.56 -11.70 18.63
CA LEU A 81 7.59 -10.38 17.99
C LEU A 81 6.19 -9.83 17.67
N HIS A 82 5.24 -10.70 17.31
CA HIS A 82 3.97 -10.29 16.68
C HIS A 82 2.70 -10.77 17.42
N LYS A 83 2.83 -11.37 18.60
CA LYS A 83 1.71 -11.84 19.43
C LYS A 83 0.72 -10.75 19.86
N SER A 84 1.12 -9.48 19.85
CA SER A 84 0.25 -8.31 20.10
C SER A 84 -0.54 -7.86 18.87
N ASP A 85 -0.07 -8.21 17.67
CA ASP A 85 -0.49 -7.56 16.44
C ASP A 85 -1.87 -8.05 16.01
N GLN A 86 -2.68 -7.14 15.48
CA GLN A 86 -3.99 -7.43 14.89
C GLN A 86 -3.88 -7.60 13.38
N TYR A 87 -2.97 -6.86 12.74
CA TYR A 87 -2.53 -7.10 11.38
C TYR A 87 -1.07 -6.69 11.18
N SER A 88 -0.48 -7.11 10.06
CA SER A 88 0.78 -6.55 9.58
C SER A 88 0.80 -6.35 8.06
N ILE A 89 1.70 -5.46 7.65
CA ILE A 89 2.10 -5.23 6.25
C ILE A 89 3.61 -5.39 6.20
N SER A 90 4.10 -6.40 5.47
CA SER A 90 5.53 -6.62 5.26
C SER A 90 5.91 -6.30 3.82
N PHE A 91 7.09 -5.71 3.63
CA PHE A 91 7.66 -5.45 2.32
C PHE A 91 8.98 -6.19 2.15
N SER A 92 9.19 -6.80 0.98
CA SER A 92 10.48 -7.31 0.53
C SER A 92 10.76 -6.65 -0.81
N PHE A 93 11.83 -5.87 -0.89
CA PHE A 93 12.05 -4.96 -2.02
C PHE A 93 13.50 -4.83 -2.44
N VAL A 94 13.67 -4.55 -3.72
CA VAL A 94 14.97 -4.25 -4.33
C VAL A 94 14.84 -2.93 -5.09
N PRO A 95 15.49 -1.84 -4.63
CA PRO A 95 15.58 -0.60 -5.39
C PRO A 95 16.36 -0.83 -6.68
N LYS A 96 15.88 -0.32 -7.81
CA LYS A 96 16.65 -0.24 -9.07
C LYS A 96 17.48 1.04 -9.14
N GLN A 97 17.14 2.02 -8.30
CA GLN A 97 17.85 3.29 -8.13
C GLN A 97 18.16 3.50 -6.65
N ASP A 98 19.17 4.31 -6.35
CA ASP A 98 19.53 4.64 -4.97
C ASP A 98 18.48 5.59 -4.37
N ILE A 99 17.89 5.22 -3.24
CA ILE A 99 16.85 6.04 -2.58
C ILE A 99 17.43 6.61 -1.28
N PRO A 100 17.57 7.94 -1.14
CA PRO A 100 18.02 8.55 0.11
C PRO A 100 17.09 8.21 1.28
N GLY A 101 17.67 7.95 2.45
CA GLY A 101 16.95 7.47 3.63
C GLY A 101 15.87 8.42 4.17
N GLU A 102 16.03 9.74 3.94
CA GLU A 102 15.01 10.75 4.30
C GLU A 102 13.87 10.89 3.28
N GLU A 103 13.96 10.22 2.13
CA GLU A 103 12.97 10.30 1.05
C GLU A 103 12.04 9.09 1.01
N LEU A 104 12.50 7.89 1.35
CA LEU A 104 11.64 6.72 1.42
C LEU A 104 10.71 6.85 2.64
N VAL A 105 9.44 7.15 2.41
CA VAL A 105 8.42 7.29 3.45
C VAL A 105 7.35 6.23 3.34
N PHE A 106 6.85 5.82 4.50
CA PHE A 106 5.74 4.89 4.65
C PHE A 106 4.67 5.49 5.58
N GLY A 107 3.40 5.20 5.31
CA GLY A 107 2.29 5.67 6.14
C GLY A 107 0.97 5.72 5.37
N ASN A 108 0.05 6.56 5.84
CA ASN A 108 -1.33 6.65 5.36
C ASN A 108 -1.60 7.97 4.64
N ASP A 109 -2.50 7.94 3.66
CA ASP A 109 -3.02 9.13 2.98
C ASP A 109 -4.44 8.91 2.45
N PHE A 110 -5.17 10.01 2.24
CA PHE A 110 -6.58 10.00 1.85
C PHE A 110 -6.82 11.04 0.74
N ASP A 111 -7.70 10.71 -0.23
CA ASP A 111 -8.05 11.61 -1.33
C ASP A 111 -9.13 12.64 -1.00
N ARG A 112 -9.76 12.52 0.17
CA ARG A 112 -10.90 13.34 0.61
C ARG A 112 -10.68 13.83 2.05
N PRO A 113 -11.23 14.99 2.44
CA PRO A 113 -11.12 15.48 3.81
C PRO A 113 -11.85 14.54 4.78
N ILE A 114 -11.18 14.13 5.86
CA ILE A 114 -11.79 13.30 6.92
C ILE A 114 -12.18 14.11 8.18
N ARG A 115 -11.89 15.42 8.19
CA ARG A 115 -11.97 16.30 9.37
C ARG A 115 -13.30 16.29 10.09
N ASP A 116 -14.40 16.16 9.35
CA ASP A 116 -15.78 16.17 9.87
C ASP A 116 -16.22 14.79 10.41
N ARG A 117 -15.40 13.76 10.21
CA ARG A 117 -15.56 12.39 10.73
C ARG A 117 -14.49 12.01 11.76
N LEU A 118 -13.64 12.95 12.17
CA LEU A 118 -12.67 12.68 13.23
C LEU A 118 -13.37 12.58 14.60
N PRO A 119 -13.04 11.55 15.42
CA PRO A 119 -13.59 11.41 16.76
C PRO A 119 -13.36 12.65 17.65
N PRO A 120 -14.31 13.01 18.54
CA PRO A 120 -14.11 14.10 19.49
C PRO A 120 -12.81 13.93 20.29
N GLY A 121 -11.94 14.94 20.24
CA GLY A 121 -10.63 14.88 20.90
C GLY A 121 -9.52 14.20 20.08
N PHE A 122 -9.70 13.94 18.77
CA PHE A 122 -8.69 13.33 17.91
C PHE A 122 -7.30 13.98 18.02
N ASN A 123 -7.21 15.30 18.14
CA ASN A 123 -5.94 16.02 18.39
C ASN A 123 -5.15 15.50 19.62
N GLN A 124 -5.84 15.02 20.65
CA GLN A 124 -5.21 14.43 21.83
C GLN A 124 -4.80 12.96 21.59
N ALA A 125 -5.56 12.21 20.80
CA ALA A 125 -5.19 10.86 20.36
C ALA A 125 -3.98 10.89 19.40
N PHE A 126 -3.97 11.81 18.42
CA PHE A 126 -2.86 12.03 17.50
C PHE A 126 -1.56 12.42 18.21
N ARG A 127 -1.65 13.23 19.26
CA ARG A 127 -0.51 13.50 20.16
C ARG A 127 -0.03 12.27 20.94
N ILE A 128 -0.90 11.32 21.26
CA ILE A 128 -0.50 10.03 21.85
C ILE A 128 0.20 9.16 20.80
N VAL A 129 -0.32 9.08 19.56
CA VAL A 129 0.32 8.35 18.45
C VAL A 129 1.75 8.85 18.23
N LYS A 130 1.96 10.17 18.07
CA LYS A 130 3.31 10.74 17.91
C LYS A 130 4.22 10.64 19.16
N TRP A 131 3.66 10.41 20.36
CA TRP A 131 4.45 10.35 21.59
C TRP A 131 4.77 8.92 22.04
N TRP A 132 3.97 7.92 21.66
CA TRP A 132 4.10 6.53 22.11
C TRP A 132 4.24 5.48 21.01
N ILE A 133 3.78 5.77 19.78
CA ILE A 133 3.67 4.76 18.72
C ILE A 133 4.79 4.96 17.69
N ASP A 134 4.81 6.12 17.02
CA ASP A 134 5.92 6.48 16.14
C ASP A 134 6.18 8.01 16.20
N PRO A 135 7.31 8.44 16.80
CA PRO A 135 7.70 9.84 16.87
C PRO A 135 8.29 10.41 15.57
N GLY A 136 8.54 9.57 14.55
CA GLY A 136 8.94 9.98 13.22
C GLY A 136 7.79 10.44 12.31
N LEU A 137 6.53 10.23 12.74
CA LEU A 137 5.35 10.58 11.95
C LEU A 137 5.16 12.09 11.82
N ASP A 138 5.13 12.56 10.58
CA ASP A 138 4.64 13.86 10.14
C ASP A 138 3.28 13.71 9.45
N GLY A 139 2.40 14.72 9.54
CA GLY A 139 1.04 14.57 9.01
C GLY A 139 0.09 15.70 9.36
N ASP A 140 -0.78 16.01 8.41
CA ASP A 140 -1.96 16.86 8.60
C ASP A 140 -3.21 16.03 8.33
N VAL A 141 -4.04 15.89 9.37
CA VAL A 141 -5.30 15.12 9.35
C VAL A 141 -6.53 16.00 9.09
N TYR A 142 -6.35 17.32 9.02
CA TYR A 142 -7.38 18.33 8.78
C TYR A 142 -7.33 18.92 7.36
N ALA A 143 -6.25 18.64 6.62
CA ALA A 143 -6.09 18.96 5.20
C ALA A 143 -7.22 18.36 4.34
N ASP A 144 -7.42 18.94 3.14
CA ASP A 144 -8.39 18.41 2.17
C ASP A 144 -7.95 17.08 1.54
N ARG A 145 -6.64 16.78 1.59
CA ARG A 145 -6.06 15.45 1.34
C ARG A 145 -5.22 15.05 2.55
N PRO A 146 -5.85 14.47 3.60
CA PRO A 146 -5.19 14.08 4.84
C PRO A 146 -4.02 13.12 4.61
N TYR A 147 -2.95 13.25 5.40
CA TYR A 147 -1.81 12.33 5.35
C TYR A 147 -1.11 12.15 6.71
N LEU A 148 -0.44 11.02 6.85
CA LEU A 148 0.39 10.65 8.00
C LEU A 148 1.52 9.74 7.54
N TYR A 149 2.73 10.30 7.36
CA TYR A 149 3.91 9.59 6.89
C TYR A 149 5.08 9.75 7.85
N GLY A 150 5.88 8.70 8.02
CA GLY A 150 7.21 8.81 8.61
C GLY A 150 8.28 8.23 7.68
N PRO A 151 9.57 8.55 7.92
CA PRO A 151 10.66 7.88 7.22
C PRO A 151 10.59 6.37 7.47
N ALA A 152 10.67 5.56 6.41
CA ALA A 152 10.49 4.12 6.50
C ALA A 152 11.50 3.47 7.49
N LEU A 153 12.71 4.04 7.57
CA LEU A 153 13.77 3.68 8.51
C LEU A 153 13.41 3.82 10.00
N SER A 154 12.41 4.64 10.35
CA SER A 154 11.86 4.78 11.70
C SER A 154 10.45 4.18 11.86
N SER A 155 9.62 4.21 10.82
CA SER A 155 8.22 3.81 10.92
C SER A 155 7.96 2.31 10.85
N TRP A 156 8.82 1.53 10.18
CA TRP A 156 8.71 0.06 10.23
C TRP A 156 9.16 -0.48 11.60
N ASN A 157 8.38 -1.42 12.14
CA ASN A 157 8.67 -2.09 13.40
C ASN A 157 9.96 -2.93 13.29
N ILE A 158 10.18 -3.60 12.15
CA ILE A 158 11.38 -4.37 11.85
C ILE A 158 11.99 -3.92 10.52
N LEU A 159 13.33 -3.84 10.46
CA LEU A 159 14.09 -3.71 9.22
C LEU A 159 15.23 -4.73 9.16
N ARG A 160 15.32 -5.43 8.04
CA ARG A 160 16.41 -6.32 7.65
C ARG A 160 17.09 -5.80 6.39
N ILE A 161 18.41 -5.64 6.44
CA ILE A 161 19.24 -5.24 5.30
C ILE A 161 19.99 -6.48 4.80
N CYS A 162 19.66 -6.98 3.62
CA CYS A 162 20.23 -8.21 3.08
C CYS A 162 21.37 -7.92 2.07
N ASP A 163 21.77 -8.95 1.31
CA ASP A 163 22.82 -8.83 0.29
C ASP A 163 22.40 -8.03 -0.95
N GLU A 164 23.39 -7.66 -1.77
CA GLU A 164 23.19 -7.27 -3.17
C GLU A 164 22.73 -8.50 -3.96
N VAL A 165 21.45 -8.53 -4.34
CA VAL A 165 20.83 -9.63 -5.10
C VAL A 165 20.82 -9.38 -6.61
N ILE A 166 21.23 -8.17 -7.00
CA ILE A 166 21.27 -7.67 -8.37
C ILE A 166 22.69 -7.14 -8.63
N PRO A 167 23.45 -7.74 -9.57
CA PRO A 167 24.79 -7.27 -9.93
C PRO A 167 24.79 -5.87 -10.56
N LYS A 168 25.77 -5.03 -10.17
CA LYS A 168 25.88 -3.62 -10.59
C LYS A 168 26.19 -3.44 -12.08
N ASP A 169 26.74 -4.45 -12.73
CA ASP A 169 26.99 -4.53 -14.18
C ASP A 169 25.75 -4.89 -15.00
N GLN A 170 24.70 -5.40 -14.37
CA GLN A 170 23.40 -5.66 -15.00
C GLN A 170 22.43 -4.48 -14.79
N LEU A 171 22.70 -3.58 -13.83
CA LEU A 171 21.83 -2.45 -13.50
C LEU A 171 21.84 -1.40 -14.63
N PRO A 172 20.67 -0.88 -15.06
CA PRO A 172 20.64 0.24 -15.98
C PRO A 172 21.37 1.45 -15.36
N PRO A 173 22.04 2.27 -16.18
CA PRO A 173 22.75 3.44 -15.68
C PRO A 173 21.80 4.34 -14.90
N PRO A 174 22.26 5.03 -13.84
CA PRO A 174 21.43 5.98 -13.10
C PRO A 174 20.79 6.96 -14.07
N ALA A 175 19.47 7.12 -13.98
CA ALA A 175 18.73 8.01 -14.87
C ALA A 175 19.30 9.44 -14.76
N PRO A 176 19.57 10.12 -15.88
CA PRO A 176 19.96 11.52 -15.83
C PRO A 176 18.82 12.33 -15.22
N LEU A 177 19.16 13.26 -14.33
CA LEU A 177 18.21 14.26 -13.85
C LEU A 177 17.80 15.12 -15.05
N SER A 178 16.51 15.09 -15.41
CA SER A 178 15.95 15.89 -16.50
C SER A 178 15.66 17.31 -16.01
N ASP A 179 16.38 18.29 -16.56
CA ASP A 179 16.03 19.70 -16.46
C ASP A 179 15.02 20.06 -17.57
N ASP A 180 13.92 20.74 -17.21
CA ASP A 180 12.89 21.24 -18.14
C ASP A 180 13.36 22.51 -18.89
N GLU A 181 13.18 22.58 -20.21
CA GLU A 181 13.17 23.85 -20.97
C GLU A 181 12.03 23.90 -22.02
N ASN A 182 11.29 25.03 -22.01
CA ASN A 182 10.22 25.40 -22.95
C ASN A 182 10.77 26.14 -24.18
N ASN A 183 10.09 26.07 -25.34
CA ASN A 183 9.86 27.28 -26.17
C ASN A 183 8.71 27.18 -27.21
N GLU A 184 8.21 28.34 -27.65
CA GLU A 184 6.90 28.55 -28.34
C GLU A 184 7.00 29.47 -29.61
N GLU A 185 5.88 29.65 -30.36
CA GLU A 185 5.65 30.53 -31.55
C GLU A 185 6.33 30.12 -32.90
N ASP A 186 5.73 30.21 -34.11
CA ASP A 186 4.33 30.48 -34.55
C ASP A 186 4.07 29.99 -36.03
N GLU A 187 2.82 30.10 -36.50
CA GLU A 187 2.20 29.90 -37.83
C GLU A 187 2.69 30.91 -38.95
N GLN A 188 2.24 31.00 -40.23
CA GLN A 188 0.92 30.80 -40.88
C GLN A 188 0.97 30.94 -42.44
N LYS A 189 0.25 30.07 -43.20
CA LYS A 189 -0.54 30.27 -44.48
C LYS A 189 -0.15 31.31 -45.59
N PHE A 190 -0.39 31.13 -46.91
CA PHE A 190 -0.75 30.01 -47.85
C PHE A 190 -0.78 30.61 -49.30
N GLU A 191 -0.32 29.92 -50.37
CA GLU A 191 -0.67 30.25 -51.78
C GLU A 191 -1.63 29.17 -52.35
N GLU A 192 -2.94 29.42 -52.19
CA GLU A 192 -3.82 28.46 -51.49
C GLU A 192 -4.52 27.33 -52.30
N ASP A 193 -4.27 27.16 -53.61
CA ASP A 193 -4.98 26.15 -54.42
C ASP A 193 -4.15 25.38 -55.49
N GLU A 194 -2.91 25.76 -55.82
CA GLU A 194 -2.07 25.00 -56.79
C GLU A 194 -0.86 24.33 -56.11
N GLN A 195 -0.27 24.95 -55.08
CA GLN A 195 0.67 24.29 -54.15
C GLN A 195 0.00 23.10 -53.46
N LYS A 196 -1.29 23.18 -53.16
CA LYS A 196 -2.07 22.20 -52.42
C LYS A 196 -2.00 20.76 -52.95
N PHE A 197 -1.77 20.58 -54.26
CA PHE A 197 -1.65 19.23 -54.85
C PHE A 197 -0.22 18.67 -54.76
N GLU A 198 0.80 19.53 -54.77
CA GLU A 198 2.20 19.15 -54.48
C GLU A 198 2.44 19.05 -52.97
N GLU A 199 1.75 19.84 -52.14
CA GLU A 199 1.71 19.75 -50.68
C GLU A 199 0.97 18.48 -50.23
N ASP A 200 -0.16 18.09 -50.83
CA ASP A 200 -0.83 16.83 -50.48
C ASP A 200 0.04 15.61 -50.88
N GLU A 201 0.87 15.70 -51.93
CA GLU A 201 1.82 14.64 -52.33
C GLU A 201 3.06 14.62 -51.42
N GLN A 202 3.69 15.77 -51.14
CA GLN A 202 4.79 15.89 -50.17
C GLN A 202 4.36 15.51 -48.76
N LYS A 203 3.14 15.86 -48.36
CA LYS A 203 2.56 15.44 -47.08
C LYS A 203 2.28 13.94 -47.05
N PHE A 204 1.93 13.33 -48.17
CA PHE A 204 1.83 11.86 -48.23
C PHE A 204 3.22 11.22 -48.06
N GLU A 205 4.27 11.80 -48.68
CA GLU A 205 5.67 11.35 -48.45
C GLU A 205 6.17 11.63 -47.02
N GLU A 206 5.74 12.72 -46.37
CA GLU A 206 6.06 13.03 -44.96
C GLU A 206 5.27 12.16 -43.98
N ASP A 207 3.98 11.91 -44.23
CA ASP A 207 3.15 10.99 -43.44
C ASP A 207 3.62 9.53 -43.64
N GLU A 208 4.14 9.15 -44.82
CA GLU A 208 4.78 7.84 -45.09
C GLU A 208 6.14 7.72 -44.38
N GLN A 209 7.01 8.73 -44.46
CA GLN A 209 8.25 8.77 -43.67
C GLN A 209 7.99 8.74 -42.16
N LYS A 210 6.97 9.47 -41.70
CA LYS A 210 6.57 9.44 -40.30
C LYS A 210 5.97 8.10 -39.89
N PHE A 211 5.27 7.42 -40.79
CA PHE A 211 4.81 6.05 -40.55
C PHE A 211 5.99 5.07 -40.49
N GLU A 212 7.01 5.22 -41.35
CA GLU A 212 8.26 4.46 -41.25
C GLU A 212 9.05 4.76 -39.96
N GLU A 213 9.04 6.01 -39.48
CA GLU A 213 9.64 6.40 -38.18
C GLU A 213 8.83 5.84 -36.99
N ASP A 214 7.50 5.93 -37.01
CA ASP A 214 6.62 5.36 -35.99
C ASP A 214 6.65 3.81 -36.00
N GLU A 215 6.83 3.17 -37.16
CA GLU A 215 7.02 1.72 -37.30
C GLU A 215 8.40 1.28 -36.80
N GLN A 216 9.48 1.99 -37.16
CA GLN A 216 10.82 1.76 -36.58
C GLN A 216 10.82 1.96 -35.07
N LYS A 217 10.12 2.98 -34.57
CA LYS A 217 9.97 3.23 -33.13
C LYS A 217 9.14 2.16 -32.44
N PHE A 218 8.12 1.61 -33.11
CA PHE A 218 7.37 0.46 -32.60
C PHE A 218 8.24 -0.81 -32.57
N GLU A 219 9.07 -1.05 -33.60
CA GLU A 219 10.06 -2.14 -33.59
C GLU A 219 11.13 -1.94 -32.50
N GLU A 220 11.57 -0.71 -32.23
CA GLU A 220 12.49 -0.38 -31.12
C GLU A 220 11.82 -0.57 -29.76
N ASP A 221 10.58 -0.11 -29.57
CA ASP A 221 9.82 -0.30 -28.32
C ASP A 221 9.44 -1.79 -28.10
N GLU A 222 9.19 -2.58 -29.16
CA GLU A 222 8.96 -4.02 -29.08
C GLU A 222 10.27 -4.79 -28.78
N GLN A 223 11.39 -4.44 -29.42
CA GLN A 223 12.71 -5.00 -29.09
C GLN A 223 13.13 -4.65 -27.66
N LYS A 224 12.84 -3.43 -27.21
CA LYS A 224 13.06 -2.98 -25.83
C LYS A 224 12.15 -3.70 -24.85
N PHE A 225 10.90 -3.95 -25.19
CA PHE A 225 10.00 -4.79 -24.37
C PHE A 225 10.50 -6.23 -24.26
N GLU A 226 11.02 -6.81 -25.36
CA GLU A 226 11.70 -8.11 -25.34
C GLU A 226 13.01 -8.11 -24.54
N GLU A 227 13.79 -7.02 -24.57
CA GLU A 227 15.01 -6.88 -23.75
C GLU A 227 14.68 -6.65 -22.27
N ASP A 228 13.61 -5.92 -21.96
CA ASP A 228 13.09 -5.72 -20.59
C ASP A 228 12.51 -7.02 -20.02
N GLU A 229 11.82 -7.85 -20.81
CA GLU A 229 11.43 -9.22 -20.39
C GLU A 229 12.64 -10.14 -20.19
N LYS A 230 13.71 -9.99 -20.99
CA LYS A 230 14.96 -10.77 -20.82
C LYS A 230 15.81 -10.28 -19.64
N HIS A 231 15.79 -8.99 -19.33
CA HIS A 231 16.41 -8.37 -18.17
C HIS A 231 15.48 -8.32 -16.94
N ALA A 232 14.29 -8.92 -17.02
CA ALA A 232 13.37 -9.06 -15.90
C ALA A 232 14.12 -9.66 -14.71
N TRP A 233 14.28 -8.84 -13.68
CA TRP A 233 15.15 -9.09 -12.55
C TRP A 233 14.54 -10.16 -11.66
N LYS A 234 14.84 -11.42 -11.98
CA LYS A 234 14.38 -12.57 -11.20
C LYS A 234 15.12 -12.58 -9.88
N ILE A 235 14.57 -11.83 -8.91
CA ILE A 235 14.86 -11.96 -7.49
C ILE A 235 14.95 -13.47 -7.20
N PRO A 236 16.03 -13.95 -6.55
CA PRO A 236 16.19 -15.36 -6.25
C PRO A 236 14.90 -15.94 -5.68
N GLU A 237 14.39 -16.99 -6.32
CA GLU A 237 13.03 -17.48 -6.12
C GLU A 237 12.74 -17.86 -4.66
N GLU A 238 13.81 -18.20 -3.92
CA GLU A 238 13.83 -18.42 -2.47
C GLU A 238 13.47 -17.19 -1.61
N HIS A 239 13.86 -15.99 -2.02
CA HIS A 239 13.56 -14.73 -1.33
C HIS A 239 12.14 -14.24 -1.62
N ALA A 240 11.59 -14.55 -2.81
CA ALA A 240 10.22 -14.16 -3.18
C ALA A 240 9.17 -15.17 -2.68
N ARG A 241 9.35 -16.48 -2.90
CA ARG A 241 8.32 -17.49 -2.59
C ARG A 241 8.12 -17.76 -1.09
N ASN A 242 9.13 -17.52 -0.26
CA ASN A 242 9.05 -17.81 1.17
C ASN A 242 8.75 -16.57 2.04
N PHE A 243 8.62 -15.38 1.45
CA PHE A 243 8.54 -14.13 2.21
C PHE A 243 7.26 -14.03 3.06
N HIS A 244 6.09 -14.45 2.54
CA HIS A 244 4.85 -14.41 3.32
C HIS A 244 4.87 -15.32 4.56
N ASP A 245 5.54 -16.47 4.47
CA ASP A 245 5.74 -17.40 5.59
C ASP A 245 6.92 -17.04 6.49
N ALA A 246 7.80 -16.12 6.09
CA ALA A 246 8.94 -15.68 6.89
C ALA A 246 8.49 -14.76 8.03
N ILE A 247 9.17 -14.86 9.17
CA ILE A 247 9.18 -13.83 10.21
C ILE A 247 10.41 -12.98 9.93
N VAL A 248 10.22 -11.70 9.64
CA VAL A 248 11.35 -10.78 9.41
C VAL A 248 11.96 -10.45 10.76
N GLU A 249 13.27 -10.63 10.89
CA GLU A 249 14.03 -10.29 12.10
C GLU A 249 14.93 -9.08 11.85
N GLU A 250 14.98 -8.17 12.84
CA GLU A 250 15.78 -6.95 12.80
C GLU A 250 17.28 -7.29 12.68
N GLY A 251 17.97 -6.57 11.81
CA GLY A 251 19.40 -6.78 11.58
C GLY A 251 19.73 -6.79 10.10
N GLY A 252 20.55 -7.75 9.68
CA GLY A 252 20.91 -7.89 8.28
C GLY A 252 21.53 -9.23 7.96
N GLU A 253 21.92 -9.39 6.70
CA GLU A 253 22.48 -10.60 6.13
C GLU A 253 23.64 -10.25 5.19
N GLY A 254 24.68 -11.10 5.19
CA GLY A 254 25.88 -10.91 4.37
C GLY A 254 26.45 -9.50 4.43
N THR A 255 26.59 -8.85 3.27
CA THR A 255 27.07 -7.48 3.11
C THR A 255 26.19 -6.43 3.79
N GLY A 256 24.90 -6.72 4.02
CA GLY A 256 23.99 -5.86 4.77
C GLY A 256 24.35 -5.74 6.26
N LEU A 257 25.04 -6.72 6.85
CA LEU A 257 25.60 -6.61 8.21
C LEU A 257 26.75 -5.59 8.26
N THR A 258 27.60 -5.57 7.22
CA THR A 258 28.69 -4.59 7.09
C THR A 258 28.11 -3.18 6.99
N LEU A 259 27.13 -2.97 6.10
CA LEU A 259 26.43 -1.69 5.93
C LEU A 259 25.86 -1.17 7.27
N ARG A 260 25.18 -2.03 8.04
CA ARG A 260 24.67 -1.65 9.38
C ARG A 260 25.77 -1.25 10.36
N SER A 261 26.90 -1.97 10.35
CA SER A 261 28.04 -1.68 11.21
C SER A 261 28.68 -0.33 10.85
N GLU A 262 28.89 -0.06 9.57
CA GLU A 262 29.48 1.19 9.07
C GLU A 262 28.56 2.40 9.30
N ALA A 263 27.25 2.23 9.10
CA ALA A 263 26.24 3.24 9.41
C ALA A 263 25.93 3.36 10.92
N ASN A 264 26.58 2.58 11.80
CA ASN A 264 26.37 2.58 13.26
C ASN A 264 24.90 2.34 13.68
N ILE A 265 24.16 1.53 12.92
CA ILE A 265 22.75 1.24 13.17
C ILE A 265 22.65 0.25 14.35
N PRO A 266 21.92 0.57 15.43
CA PRO A 266 21.74 -0.33 16.57
C PRO A 266 21.13 -1.68 16.17
N ALA A 267 21.38 -2.71 16.98
CA ALA A 267 20.93 -4.07 16.70
C ALA A 267 19.45 -4.33 17.05
N ASP A 268 18.88 -3.56 17.98
CA ASP A 268 17.49 -3.68 18.40
C ASP A 268 16.58 -2.67 17.65
N PRO A 269 15.29 -2.99 17.41
CA PRO A 269 14.42 -2.10 16.65
C PRO A 269 14.19 -0.73 17.30
N PRO A 270 13.91 -0.60 18.62
CA PRO A 270 13.79 0.71 19.27
C PRO A 270 15.07 1.56 19.12
N GLY A 271 16.24 0.92 19.19
CA GLY A 271 17.54 1.51 18.90
C GLY A 271 17.63 2.02 17.46
N ARG A 272 17.29 1.20 16.46
CA ARG A 272 17.24 1.62 15.04
C ARG A 272 16.31 2.81 14.85
N GLN A 273 15.07 2.71 15.32
CA GLN A 273 14.06 3.75 15.14
C GLN A 273 14.58 5.07 15.71
N LYS A 274 15.07 5.06 16.96
CA LYS A 274 15.68 6.23 17.61
C LYS A 274 16.92 6.75 16.89
N HIS A 275 17.74 5.89 16.31
CA HIS A 275 18.90 6.27 15.51
C HIS A 275 18.47 7.08 14.27
N PHE A 276 17.37 6.70 13.62
CA PHE A 276 16.85 7.39 12.42
C PHE A 276 15.93 8.59 12.69
N LEU A 277 15.51 8.82 13.95
CA LEU A 277 14.96 10.13 14.35
C LEU A 277 16.03 11.25 14.32
N ASN A 278 17.32 10.90 14.29
CA ASN A 278 18.37 11.88 14.06
C ASN A 278 18.48 12.18 12.56
N ARG A 279 18.15 13.43 12.18
CA ARG A 279 18.19 13.89 10.79
C ARG A 279 19.53 13.62 10.10
N SER A 280 20.66 13.77 10.79
CA SER A 280 21.98 13.52 10.19
C SER A 280 22.18 12.07 9.79
N ASN A 281 21.73 11.14 10.64
CA ASN A 281 21.80 9.71 10.37
C ASN A 281 20.86 9.33 9.23
N LEU A 282 19.64 9.88 9.25
CA LEU A 282 18.63 9.67 8.22
C LEU A 282 19.09 10.16 6.83
N SER A 283 19.66 11.37 6.75
CA SER A 283 20.18 11.92 5.49
C SER A 283 21.46 11.24 5.00
N SER A 284 22.20 10.55 5.89
CA SER A 284 23.41 9.81 5.52
C SER A 284 23.17 8.39 5.02
N PHE A 285 21.98 7.84 5.26
CA PHE A 285 21.62 6.50 4.83
C PHE A 285 21.12 6.50 3.39
N ILE A 286 21.46 5.47 2.62
CA ILE A 286 20.98 5.24 1.26
C ILE A 286 20.44 3.81 1.19
N PHE A 287 19.23 3.66 0.63
CA PHE A 287 18.77 2.37 0.15
C PHE A 287 19.44 2.11 -1.20
N GLU A 288 20.45 1.23 -1.20
CA GLU A 288 21.34 1.00 -2.33
C GLU A 288 20.62 0.26 -3.47
N ARG A 289 20.86 0.69 -4.71
CA ARG A 289 20.37 -0.02 -5.90
C ARG A 289 20.90 -1.46 -5.93
N GLY A 290 20.02 -2.40 -6.22
CA GLY A 290 20.29 -3.82 -6.30
C GLY A 290 20.39 -4.57 -4.97
N ARG A 291 20.29 -3.88 -3.82
CA ARG A 291 20.26 -4.52 -2.49
C ARG A 291 18.85 -4.95 -2.11
N LEU A 292 18.74 -6.16 -1.57
CA LEU A 292 17.49 -6.64 -0.98
C LEU A 292 17.28 -6.04 0.42
N TYR A 293 16.11 -5.47 0.64
CA TYR A 293 15.62 -5.00 1.93
C TYR A 293 14.33 -5.73 2.29
N GLN A 294 14.15 -6.04 3.57
CA GLN A 294 12.89 -6.56 4.09
C GLN A 294 12.46 -5.74 5.30
N SER A 295 11.17 -5.49 5.43
CA SER A 295 10.60 -4.77 6.56
C SER A 295 9.26 -5.37 6.99
N ASP A 296 8.90 -5.11 8.24
CA ASP A 296 7.60 -5.45 8.78
C ASP A 296 7.00 -4.26 9.55
N PHE A 297 5.73 -3.98 9.27
CA PHE A 297 4.88 -3.08 10.03
C PHE A 297 3.76 -3.86 10.70
N GLY A 298 3.92 -4.13 12.00
CA GLY A 298 2.93 -4.78 12.86
C GLY A 298 2.09 -3.76 13.62
N ASN A 299 0.77 -3.87 13.52
CA ASN A 299 -0.16 -2.94 14.15
C ASN A 299 -1.03 -3.65 15.21
N PRO A 300 -0.83 -3.38 16.51
CA PRO A 300 -1.65 -3.91 17.60
C PRO A 300 -2.87 -3.05 17.93
N TYR A 301 -3.05 -1.90 17.26
CA TYR A 301 -3.97 -0.84 17.66
C TYR A 301 -5.30 -0.86 16.89
N LEU A 302 -5.33 -1.21 15.60
CA LEU A 302 -6.58 -1.29 14.83
C LEU A 302 -6.95 -2.75 14.57
N ASP A 303 -8.13 -3.15 15.01
CA ASP A 303 -8.72 -4.47 14.80
C ASP A 303 -9.88 -4.39 13.79
N PHE A 304 -9.78 -5.13 12.69
CA PHE A 304 -10.76 -5.14 11.61
C PHE A 304 -11.99 -6.02 11.90
N ASN A 305 -12.00 -6.78 13.01
CA ASN A 305 -13.09 -7.72 13.32
C ASN A 305 -14.18 -7.09 14.19
N ASP A 306 -13.78 -6.27 15.17
CA ASP A 306 -14.65 -5.52 16.07
C ASP A 306 -14.69 -4.01 15.75
N PHE A 307 -14.03 -3.61 14.64
CA PHE A 307 -13.84 -2.23 14.19
C PHE A 307 -13.37 -1.30 15.30
N SER A 308 -12.41 -1.74 16.12
CA SER A 308 -11.93 -0.94 17.24
C SER A 308 -10.49 -0.47 17.11
N LEU A 309 -10.29 0.80 17.45
CA LEU A 309 -9.00 1.45 17.65
C LEU A 309 -8.65 1.40 19.15
N LYS A 310 -7.80 0.46 19.51
CA LYS A 310 -7.25 0.11 20.82
C LYS A 310 -5.99 0.96 21.05
N LEU A 311 -6.09 2.08 21.76
CA LEU A 311 -4.95 2.93 22.14
C LEU A 311 -4.58 2.74 23.63
N PRO A 312 -3.36 3.12 24.08
CA PRO A 312 -2.99 3.05 25.49
C PRO A 312 -3.96 3.82 26.39
N GLY A 313 -4.78 3.08 27.15
CA GLY A 313 -5.77 3.62 28.09
C GLY A 313 -7.16 3.93 27.52
N PHE A 314 -7.44 3.65 26.24
CA PHE A 314 -8.74 3.91 25.63
C PHE A 314 -9.00 3.02 24.40
N THR A 315 -10.23 2.52 24.25
CA THR A 315 -10.69 1.81 23.05
C THR A 315 -11.85 2.57 22.43
N LEU A 316 -11.79 2.80 21.12
CA LEU A 316 -12.83 3.46 20.34
C LEU A 316 -13.37 2.49 19.30
N ASN A 317 -14.69 2.29 19.21
CA ASN A 317 -15.27 1.70 18.00
C ASN A 317 -15.32 2.76 16.89
N VAL A 318 -14.75 2.44 15.72
CA VAL A 318 -14.60 3.38 14.60
C VAL A 318 -15.65 3.23 13.50
N ILE A 319 -16.54 2.22 13.53
CA ILE A 319 -17.51 1.99 12.44
C ILE A 319 -18.44 3.19 12.21
N GLN A 320 -18.81 3.89 13.29
CA GLN A 320 -19.62 5.12 13.26
C GLN A 320 -18.97 6.31 12.53
N TYR A 321 -17.69 6.22 12.15
CA TYR A 321 -16.97 7.23 11.37
C TYR A 321 -16.66 6.77 9.93
N VAL A 322 -17.06 5.55 9.58
CA VAL A 322 -16.85 4.92 8.27
C VAL A 322 -18.09 5.04 7.40
N ASP A 323 -17.94 5.48 6.15
CA ASP A 323 -18.99 5.51 5.14
C ASP A 323 -18.45 5.25 3.72
N SER A 324 -19.30 5.38 2.70
CA SER A 324 -18.93 5.23 1.28
C SER A 324 -17.82 6.19 0.79
N LYS A 325 -17.45 7.21 1.57
CA LYS A 325 -16.36 8.16 1.30
C LYS A 325 -15.10 7.92 2.16
N THR A 326 -15.19 7.14 3.26
CA THR A 326 -14.09 6.88 4.21
C THR A 326 -13.78 5.39 4.52
N HIS A 327 -14.47 4.44 3.86
CA HIS A 327 -14.29 2.98 4.03
C HIS A 327 -12.98 2.37 3.50
N GLU A 328 -12.04 3.21 3.05
CA GLU A 328 -10.72 2.77 2.59
C GLU A 328 -9.62 3.24 3.55
N LEU A 329 -8.82 2.29 4.04
CA LEU A 329 -7.56 2.57 4.72
C LEU A 329 -6.40 2.26 3.78
N ARG A 330 -5.78 3.31 3.24
CA ARG A 330 -4.66 3.23 2.31
C ARG A 330 -3.32 3.39 3.00
N TYR A 331 -2.41 2.46 2.75
CA TYR A 331 -0.99 2.52 3.11
C TYR A 331 -0.15 2.73 1.84
N THR A 332 0.78 3.68 1.87
CA THR A 332 1.60 4.04 0.71
C THR A 332 3.07 4.05 1.08
N LEU A 333 3.89 3.36 0.28
CA LEU A 333 5.34 3.45 0.23
C LEU A 333 5.73 4.33 -0.96
N LYS A 334 6.44 5.43 -0.74
CA LYS A 334 6.81 6.38 -1.81
C LYS A 334 8.08 7.16 -1.54
N ASN A 335 8.62 7.78 -2.58
CA ASN A 335 9.60 8.86 -2.45
C ASN A 335 8.88 10.18 -2.14
N LYS A 336 9.20 10.80 -1.00
CA LYS A 336 8.61 12.08 -0.56
C LYS A 336 9.02 13.28 -1.44
N ARG A 337 10.20 13.25 -2.05
CA ARG A 337 10.76 14.36 -2.85
C ARG A 337 10.23 14.37 -4.27
N SER A 338 10.26 13.23 -4.98
CA SER A 338 9.73 13.12 -6.35
C SER A 338 8.21 12.89 -6.39
N GLY A 339 7.62 12.41 -5.29
CA GLY A 339 6.23 11.95 -5.27
C GLY A 339 6.00 10.56 -5.87
N GLU A 340 7.05 9.92 -6.39
CA GLU A 340 7.01 8.60 -7.01
C GLU A 340 6.50 7.54 -6.03
N VAL A 341 5.44 6.84 -6.41
CA VAL A 341 4.85 5.74 -5.63
C VAL A 341 5.62 4.46 -5.92
N TYR A 342 6.05 3.77 -4.86
CA TYR A 342 6.69 2.46 -4.95
C TYR A 342 5.70 1.32 -4.69
N GLY A 343 4.66 1.57 -3.90
CA GLY A 343 3.55 0.64 -3.73
C GLY A 343 2.45 1.20 -2.85
N VAL A 344 1.22 0.79 -3.15
CA VAL A 344 0.01 1.11 -2.39
C VAL A 344 -0.64 -0.18 -1.92
N VAL A 345 -1.13 -0.21 -0.69
CA VAL A 345 -1.94 -1.29 -0.11
C VAL A 345 -3.23 -0.66 0.41
N VAL A 346 -4.38 -1.11 -0.10
CA VAL A 346 -5.70 -0.57 0.27
C VAL A 346 -6.51 -1.65 0.96
N PHE A 347 -6.99 -1.31 2.16
CA PHE A 347 -7.90 -2.09 2.97
C PHE A 347 -9.30 -1.47 2.79
N THR A 348 -10.11 -2.05 1.90
CA THR A 348 -11.46 -1.57 1.56
C THR A 348 -12.50 -2.35 2.36
N LEU A 349 -13.31 -1.67 3.17
CA LEU A 349 -14.40 -2.28 3.91
C LEU A 349 -15.67 -2.34 3.05
N LEU A 350 -16.04 -3.53 2.57
CA LEU A 350 -17.20 -3.74 1.70
C LEU A 350 -18.47 -3.93 2.53
N PHE A 351 -19.52 -3.19 2.16
CA PHE A 351 -20.90 -3.32 2.66
C PHE A 351 -21.89 -3.10 1.50
N GLY A 352 -23.20 -3.08 1.79
CA GLY A 352 -24.21 -2.64 0.81
C GLY A 352 -24.25 -3.48 -0.49
N GLU A 353 -24.16 -2.82 -1.64
CA GLU A 353 -24.10 -3.49 -2.96
C GLU A 353 -22.69 -4.02 -3.28
N GLU A 354 -21.62 -3.36 -2.81
CA GLU A 354 -20.25 -3.80 -3.07
C GLU A 354 -19.95 -5.16 -2.44
N LEU A 355 -20.44 -5.38 -1.21
CA LEU A 355 -20.38 -6.68 -0.54
C LEU A 355 -21.13 -7.76 -1.34
N ARG A 356 -22.31 -7.44 -1.87
CA ARG A 356 -23.09 -8.35 -2.73
C ARG A 356 -22.41 -8.62 -4.06
N GLN A 357 -21.71 -7.64 -4.64
CA GLN A 357 -20.91 -7.82 -5.85
C GLN A 357 -19.71 -8.75 -5.61
N ALA A 358 -18.93 -8.51 -4.55
CA ALA A 358 -17.82 -9.39 -4.18
C ALA A 358 -18.29 -10.81 -3.83
N ALA A 359 -19.41 -10.97 -3.12
CA ALA A 359 -19.98 -12.29 -2.82
C ALA A 359 -20.35 -13.08 -4.09
N ARG A 360 -20.78 -12.39 -5.16
CA ARG A 360 -21.04 -13.02 -6.47
C ARG A 360 -19.76 -13.32 -7.24
N GLU A 361 -18.76 -12.43 -7.19
CA GLU A 361 -17.42 -12.63 -7.79
C GLU A 361 -16.74 -13.90 -7.25
N TYR A 362 -16.75 -14.10 -5.93
CA TYR A 362 -16.15 -15.27 -5.28
C TYR A 362 -17.11 -16.47 -5.09
N GLY A 363 -18.32 -16.41 -5.65
CA GLY A 363 -19.29 -17.51 -5.63
C GLY A 363 -19.89 -17.87 -4.25
N SER A 364 -19.75 -17.00 -3.24
CA SER A 364 -20.26 -17.22 -1.89
C SER A 364 -21.77 -16.95 -1.72
N ASP A 365 -22.42 -16.32 -2.71
CA ASP A 365 -23.87 -15.98 -2.76
C ASP A 365 -24.84 -17.18 -2.57
N ASN A 366 -24.31 -18.42 -2.55
CA ASN A 366 -25.08 -19.65 -2.33
C ASN A 366 -25.04 -20.19 -0.88
N GLN A 367 -24.18 -19.67 0.01
CA GLN A 367 -24.12 -20.17 1.40
C GLN A 367 -25.21 -19.54 2.29
N ASP A 368 -25.49 -18.25 2.14
CA ASP A 368 -26.46 -17.53 2.99
C ASP A 368 -27.93 -17.87 2.68
N ARG A 369 -28.21 -18.60 1.61
CA ARG A 369 -29.59 -19.01 1.23
C ARG A 369 -30.12 -20.25 1.97
N VAL A 370 -29.34 -20.85 2.88
CA VAL A 370 -29.68 -22.13 3.52
C VAL A 370 -30.21 -21.98 4.95
N GLU A 371 -30.03 -20.83 5.60
CA GLU A 371 -30.44 -20.61 7.01
C GLU A 371 -31.51 -19.51 7.21
N GLY A 372 -32.29 -19.18 6.17
CA GLY A 372 -33.17 -18.00 6.16
C GLY A 372 -34.60 -18.18 5.60
N ASP A 373 -35.28 -19.29 5.88
CA ASP A 373 -36.72 -19.46 5.55
C ASP A 373 -37.53 -20.13 6.67
N GLU A 374 -37.54 -19.53 7.87
CA GLU A 374 -38.72 -19.50 8.75
C GLU A 374 -38.84 -18.07 9.33
N GLY A 375 -39.98 -17.41 9.12
CA GLY A 375 -40.12 -15.95 9.26
C GLY A 375 -40.63 -15.39 10.61
N HIS A 376 -41.06 -14.11 10.58
CA HIS A 376 -41.39 -13.19 11.72
C HIS A 376 -40.13 -12.68 12.46
N ASP A 377 -39.71 -11.41 12.37
CA ASP A 377 -40.47 -10.15 12.48
C ASP A 377 -39.86 -9.02 11.64
N HIS A 378 -40.67 -8.02 11.29
CA HIS A 378 -40.24 -6.83 10.54
C HIS A 378 -39.91 -5.64 11.46
N ASP A 379 -38.99 -4.78 11.02
CA ASP A 379 -38.78 -3.39 11.47
C ASP A 379 -38.09 -3.12 12.83
N ARG A 380 -36.84 -3.59 13.05
CA ARG A 380 -35.92 -3.00 14.07
C ARG A 380 -34.41 -2.86 13.75
N GLU A 381 -33.88 -3.37 12.64
CA GLU A 381 -32.41 -3.44 12.41
C GLU A 381 -31.91 -2.56 11.24
N ARG A 382 -32.47 -1.35 11.06
CA ARG A 382 -32.02 -0.39 10.03
C ARG A 382 -31.05 0.69 10.55
N GLU A 383 -30.66 0.67 11.83
CA GLU A 383 -29.93 1.79 12.45
C GLU A 383 -28.39 1.71 12.33
N ASP A 384 -27.82 0.55 11.97
CA ASP A 384 -26.35 0.30 12.00
C ASP A 384 -25.68 0.14 10.60
N ILE A 385 -26.37 0.47 9.51
CA ILE A 385 -25.80 0.51 8.15
C ILE A 385 -25.74 1.98 7.69
N PRO A 386 -24.55 2.53 7.37
CA PRO A 386 -24.41 3.86 6.79
C PRO A 386 -25.32 4.02 5.57
N SER A 387 -26.19 5.03 5.60
CA SER A 387 -27.13 5.31 4.51
C SER A 387 -26.46 6.11 3.39
N ASP A 388 -26.58 5.64 2.16
CA ASP A 388 -26.09 6.32 0.95
C ASP A 388 -26.89 7.61 0.58
N GLU A 389 -27.85 8.05 1.40
CA GLU A 389 -28.85 9.06 1.05
C GLU A 389 -28.56 10.51 1.52
N ASP A 390 -27.50 10.77 2.28
CA ASP A 390 -27.09 12.13 2.70
C ASP A 390 -26.22 12.83 1.63
N ASP A 391 -26.74 12.90 0.39
CA ASP A 391 -26.25 13.77 -0.70
C ASP A 391 -27.47 14.42 -1.42
N ILE A 392 -28.19 15.33 -0.74
CA ILE A 392 -29.09 16.31 -1.38
C ILE A 392 -28.83 17.72 -0.82
N ASP A 393 -28.51 18.63 -1.74
CA ASP A 393 -28.23 20.09 -1.65
C ASP A 393 -26.96 20.55 -0.90
#